data_AF-A0ABD2HVY7-F1
#
_entry.id   AF-A0ABD2HVY7-F1
#
_cell.length_a   1.000
_cell.length_b   1.000
_cell.length_c   1.000
_cell.angle_alpha   90.00
_cell.angle_beta   90.00
_cell.angle_gamma   90.00
#
_symmetry.space_group_name_H-M   'P 1'
#
loop_
_entity.id
_entity.type
_entity.pdbx_description
1 polymer ?
#
loop_
_entity_poly.entity_id
_entity_poly.type
_entity_poly.pdbx_seq_one_letter_code
_entity_poly.pdbx_strand_id
1 'polypeptide(L)'
;MGFEAKRAAALGRNKKSPPILSHEFVIQNHGDIVSCGIMVVMLGFMFGATSHIAQVFIVPQYNDTVTLPDETEPRILYKSGVRDLASLFFYTLVWIAVHCALQEYILDKVQRKLHLSKSRQVKFNESGHFAAFSIYSLIHAGIILHDLAIHKDLTRIWSGYPELHRHFPIYTKLFFIFQISYWLHQLPEFYFQKLKSEEIFNRLGYIIIFITATCFFYFANFVRLGLLLLFLEYFSQALFHTSRLLYFSGKIQPSSTAFKPWNFLFPITRLATIVLAVVSLWYGHRQNEVAFVDLASGNFNTQLIRINSLLVVLLIQLWMLFNFSTFHIARWRERCREQAAHAASGGGKRRGGGGFGAKTKRKGGTAAGGGGMTEEKDK
;
A
#
# COMPACT_ATOMS: atom_id res chain seq x y z
N MET A 1 17.25 35.60 33.93
CA MET A 1 15.80 35.24 33.91
C MET A 1 15.03 35.75 32.68
N GLY A 2 15.67 36.27 31.62
CA GLY A 2 14.95 36.89 30.46
C GLY A 2 14.74 36.00 29.23
N PHE A 3 15.39 34.84 29.13
CA PHE A 3 15.30 33.96 27.94
C PHE A 3 14.11 33.00 28.02
N GLU A 4 13.85 32.47 29.23
CA GLU A 4 12.68 31.65 29.55
C GLU A 4 11.37 32.45 29.40
N ALA A 5 11.35 33.73 29.82
CA ALA A 5 10.19 34.61 29.67
C ALA A 5 9.88 34.97 28.21
N LYS A 6 10.91 35.15 27.35
CA LYS A 6 10.73 35.34 25.90
C LYS A 6 10.24 34.07 25.19
N ARG A 7 10.66 32.89 25.67
CA ARG A 7 10.21 31.59 25.14
C ARG A 7 8.78 31.26 25.58
N ALA A 8 8.40 31.62 26.81
CA ALA A 8 7.02 31.55 27.29
C ALA A 8 6.10 32.55 26.56
N ALA A 9 6.57 33.77 26.27
CA ALA A 9 5.83 34.74 25.47
C ALA A 9 5.67 34.31 23.99
N ALA A 10 6.59 33.52 23.44
CA ALA A 10 6.46 32.92 22.10
C ALA A 10 5.47 31.74 22.07
N LEU A 11 5.30 31.02 23.18
CA LEU A 11 4.31 29.96 23.36
C LEU A 11 2.90 30.49 23.66
N GLY A 12 2.79 31.76 24.08
CA GLY A 12 1.53 32.47 24.30
C GLY A 12 1.02 33.27 23.09
N ARG A 13 1.66 33.15 21.91
CA ARG A 13 1.17 33.82 20.70
C ARG A 13 -0.03 33.03 20.20
N ASN A 14 -1.23 33.50 20.57
CA ASN A 14 -2.52 33.11 20.00
C ASN A 14 -2.31 32.72 18.54
N LYS A 15 -2.42 31.42 18.21
CA LYS A 15 -2.46 30.94 16.82
C LYS A 15 -3.74 31.54 16.24
N LYS A 16 -3.67 32.76 15.73
CA LYS A 16 -4.75 33.36 14.96
C LYS A 16 -5.06 32.37 13.85
N SER A 17 -6.31 31.97 13.75
CA SER A 17 -6.79 31.13 12.66
C SER A 17 -6.27 31.71 11.34
N PRO A 18 -5.67 30.90 10.46
CA PRO A 18 -5.15 31.41 9.21
C PRO A 18 -6.28 32.10 8.42
N PRO A 19 -6.00 33.12 7.62
CA PRO A 19 -7.01 33.79 6.80
C PRO A 19 -7.83 32.76 6.01
N ILE A 20 -9.15 32.96 5.96
CA ILE A 20 -10.08 32.07 5.24
C ILE A 20 -9.62 31.96 3.78
N LEU A 21 -9.57 30.74 3.25
CA LEU A 21 -9.02 30.37 1.91
C LEU A 21 -7.51 30.55 1.71
N SER A 22 -6.74 30.92 2.74
CA SER A 22 -5.28 30.86 2.63
C SER A 22 -4.78 29.41 2.47
N HIS A 23 -3.58 29.25 1.95
CA HIS A 23 -2.91 27.96 1.81
C HIS A 23 -2.87 27.17 3.14
N GLU A 24 -2.58 27.85 4.25
CA GLU A 24 -2.59 27.26 5.59
C GLU A 24 -4.00 26.88 6.08
N PHE A 25 -5.02 27.64 5.69
CA PHE A 25 -6.41 27.33 6.04
C PHE A 25 -6.87 26.05 5.34
N VAL A 26 -6.61 25.92 4.03
CA VAL A 26 -6.97 24.71 3.27
C VAL A 26 -6.28 23.49 3.83
N ILE A 27 -4.98 23.58 4.14
CA ILE A 27 -4.22 22.45 4.71
C ILE A 27 -4.74 22.05 6.08
N GLN A 28 -5.10 22.99 6.96
CA GLN A 28 -5.57 22.66 8.30
C GLN A 28 -6.99 22.09 8.32
N ASN A 29 -7.84 22.47 7.37
CA ASN A 29 -9.26 22.10 7.34
C ASN A 29 -9.60 21.17 6.16
N HIS A 30 -8.62 20.54 5.51
CA HIS A 30 -8.85 19.73 4.30
C HIS A 30 -9.87 18.61 4.52
N GLY A 31 -9.84 17.96 5.68
CA GLY A 31 -10.83 16.94 6.06
C GLY A 31 -12.26 17.47 6.05
N ASP A 32 -12.50 18.64 6.64
CA ASP A 32 -13.82 19.28 6.69
C ASP A 32 -14.26 19.80 5.32
N ILE A 33 -13.35 20.41 4.56
CA ILE A 33 -13.61 20.91 3.20
C ILE A 33 -14.02 19.77 2.28
N VAL A 34 -13.27 18.66 2.30
CA VAL A 34 -13.57 17.49 1.48
C VAL A 34 -14.86 16.83 1.92
N SER A 35 -15.09 16.70 3.23
CA SER A 35 -16.36 16.17 3.78
C SER A 35 -17.56 17.02 3.37
N CYS A 36 -17.42 18.35 3.34
CA CYS A 36 -18.43 19.26 2.81
C CYS A 36 -18.71 18.98 1.32
N GLY A 37 -17.67 18.81 0.50
CA GLY A 37 -17.80 18.45 -0.91
C GLY A 37 -18.55 17.12 -1.11
N ILE A 38 -18.21 16.09 -0.34
CA ILE A 38 -18.90 14.80 -0.34
C ILE A 38 -20.38 14.98 0.04
N MET A 39 -20.66 15.76 1.09
CA MET A 39 -22.01 16.04 1.56
C MET A 39 -22.86 16.76 0.50
N VAL A 40 -22.29 17.70 -0.25
CA VAL A 40 -22.99 18.37 -1.37
C VAL A 40 -23.40 17.36 -2.43
N VAL A 41 -22.51 16.44 -2.81
CA VAL A 41 -22.84 15.38 -3.79
C VAL A 41 -23.91 14.44 -3.23
N MET A 42 -23.80 14.06 -1.95
CA MET A 42 -24.80 13.21 -1.27
C MET A 42 -26.17 13.87 -1.19
N LEU A 43 -26.25 15.14 -0.80
CA LEU A 43 -27.51 15.90 -0.79
C LEU A 43 -28.07 16.02 -2.21
N GLY A 44 -27.21 16.30 -3.20
CA GLY A 44 -27.60 16.33 -4.61
C GLY A 44 -28.22 15.02 -5.08
N PHE A 45 -27.81 13.88 -4.53
CA PHE A 45 -28.41 12.57 -4.82
C PHE A 45 -29.81 12.41 -4.23
N MET A 46 -30.10 13.04 -3.08
CA MET A 46 -31.40 12.97 -2.41
C MET A 46 -32.49 13.81 -3.09
N PHE A 47 -32.15 14.87 -3.82
CA PHE A 47 -33.12 15.73 -4.52
C PHE A 47 -33.35 15.28 -5.96
N GLY A 48 -34.61 15.07 -6.36
CA GLY A 48 -34.96 14.57 -7.69
C GLY A 48 -34.44 15.42 -8.87
N ALA A 49 -34.33 16.74 -8.69
CA ALA A 49 -33.80 17.63 -9.73
C ALA A 49 -32.29 17.44 -9.99
N THR A 50 -31.51 17.05 -8.98
CA THR A 50 -30.04 16.93 -9.06
C THR A 50 -29.56 15.48 -9.03
N SER A 51 -30.44 14.53 -8.73
CA SER A 51 -30.09 13.11 -8.53
C SER A 51 -29.42 12.49 -9.74
N HIS A 52 -29.88 12.84 -10.95
CA HIS A 52 -29.33 12.32 -12.21
C HIS A 52 -27.88 12.74 -12.46
N ILE A 53 -27.43 13.86 -11.89
CA ILE A 53 -26.04 14.33 -11.95
C ILE A 53 -25.23 13.66 -10.83
N ALA A 54 -25.75 13.71 -9.60
CA ALA A 54 -25.06 13.16 -8.43
C ALA A 54 -24.83 11.64 -8.52
N GLN A 55 -25.77 10.89 -9.11
CA GLN A 55 -25.63 9.43 -9.28
C GLN A 55 -24.41 9.04 -10.13
N VAL A 56 -23.97 9.89 -11.04
CA VAL A 56 -22.79 9.63 -11.90
C VAL A 56 -21.51 9.51 -11.06
N PHE A 57 -21.47 10.23 -9.93
CA PHE A 57 -20.35 10.20 -8.98
C PHE A 57 -20.44 9.03 -8.01
N ILE A 58 -21.65 8.65 -7.57
CA ILE A 58 -21.83 7.72 -6.45
C ILE A 58 -22.04 6.29 -6.93
N VAL A 59 -22.92 6.09 -7.91
CA VAL A 59 -23.38 4.76 -8.30
C VAL A 59 -22.43 4.19 -9.36
N PRO A 60 -22.03 2.91 -9.28
CA PRO A 60 -21.23 2.29 -10.32
C PRO A 60 -21.93 2.34 -11.69
N GLN A 61 -21.25 2.85 -12.71
CA GLN A 61 -21.81 3.07 -14.04
C GLN A 61 -21.77 1.79 -14.89
N TYR A 62 -22.39 1.78 -16.09
CA TYR A 62 -22.33 0.68 -17.06
C TYR A 62 -22.84 -0.66 -16.52
N ASN A 63 -24.02 -0.65 -15.88
CA ASN A 63 -24.72 -1.87 -15.50
C ASN A 63 -25.50 -2.42 -16.70
N ASP A 64 -25.32 -3.70 -17.00
CA ASP A 64 -26.03 -4.43 -18.03
C ASP A 64 -26.67 -5.67 -17.43
N THR A 65 -27.91 -5.96 -17.84
CA THR A 65 -28.58 -7.22 -17.53
C THR A 65 -28.21 -8.23 -18.62
N VAL A 66 -27.33 -9.17 -18.30
CA VAL A 66 -26.79 -10.14 -19.26
C VAL A 66 -26.96 -11.57 -18.74
N THR A 67 -27.21 -12.48 -19.67
CA THR A 67 -27.18 -13.92 -19.41
C THR A 67 -25.80 -14.43 -19.83
N LEU A 68 -24.98 -14.84 -18.87
CA LEU A 68 -23.65 -15.36 -19.17
C LEU A 68 -23.73 -16.74 -19.85
N PRO A 69 -22.70 -17.13 -20.62
CA PRO A 69 -22.54 -18.50 -21.07
C PRO A 69 -22.69 -19.48 -19.89
N ASP A 70 -23.46 -20.55 -20.10
CA ASP A 70 -23.79 -21.59 -19.11
C ASP A 70 -24.75 -21.19 -17.98
N GLU A 71 -25.32 -19.97 -18.01
CA GLU A 71 -26.38 -19.55 -17.09
C GLU A 71 -27.72 -19.38 -17.83
N THR A 72 -28.83 -19.74 -17.17
CA THR A 72 -30.19 -19.57 -17.72
C THR A 72 -30.85 -18.27 -17.24
N GLU A 73 -30.42 -17.76 -16.10
CA GLU A 73 -30.98 -16.57 -15.46
C GLU A 73 -30.13 -15.33 -15.76
N PRO A 74 -30.74 -14.22 -16.20
CA PRO A 74 -30.00 -12.99 -16.42
C PRO A 74 -29.53 -12.39 -15.10
N ARG A 75 -28.33 -11.81 -15.09
CA ARG A 75 -27.75 -11.13 -13.92
C ARG A 75 -27.34 -9.70 -14.26
N ILE A 76 -27.40 -8.83 -13.27
CA ILE A 76 -26.91 -7.45 -13.39
C ILE A 76 -25.39 -7.47 -13.19
N LEU A 77 -24.65 -7.25 -14.27
CA LEU A 77 -23.20 -7.17 -14.28
C LEU A 77 -22.74 -5.80 -14.76
N TYR A 78 -21.46 -5.51 -14.58
CA TYR A 78 -20.89 -4.20 -14.85
C TYR A 78 -19.73 -4.30 -15.83
N LYS A 79 -19.56 -3.24 -16.62
CA LYS A 79 -18.42 -3.01 -17.51
C LYS A 79 -17.57 -1.84 -17.02
N SER A 80 -16.33 -1.74 -17.50
CA SER A 80 -15.53 -0.53 -17.34
C SER A 80 -15.88 0.50 -18.42
N GLY A 81 -15.77 1.79 -18.10
CA GLY A 81 -15.89 2.86 -19.10
C GLY A 81 -15.60 4.26 -18.58
N VAL A 82 -15.64 5.24 -19.49
CA VAL A 82 -15.18 6.62 -19.21
C VAL A 82 -15.98 7.35 -18.14
N ARG A 83 -17.26 7.03 -17.94
CA ARG A 83 -18.08 7.62 -16.86
C ARG A 83 -17.59 7.23 -15.47
N ASP A 84 -16.81 6.15 -15.35
CA ASP A 84 -16.19 5.75 -14.08
C ASP A 84 -15.17 6.80 -13.60
N LEU A 85 -14.69 7.71 -14.46
CA LEU A 85 -13.82 8.83 -14.05
C LEU A 85 -14.49 9.73 -13.01
N ALA A 86 -15.81 9.95 -13.10
CA ALA A 86 -16.56 10.71 -12.10
C ALA A 86 -16.60 9.95 -10.76
N SER A 87 -16.83 8.64 -10.81
CA SER A 87 -16.78 7.79 -9.61
C SER A 87 -15.39 7.75 -8.99
N LEU A 88 -14.33 7.66 -9.81
CA LEU A 88 -12.95 7.72 -9.34
C LEU A 88 -12.63 9.04 -8.65
N PHE A 89 -13.09 10.16 -9.19
CA PHE A 89 -12.96 11.46 -8.53
C PHE A 89 -13.68 11.48 -7.18
N PHE A 90 -14.94 11.05 -7.15
CA PHE A 90 -15.74 11.02 -5.92
C PHE A 90 -15.13 10.13 -4.85
N TYR A 91 -14.72 8.91 -5.20
CA TYR A 91 -14.11 7.99 -4.24
C TYR A 91 -12.68 8.41 -3.85
N THR A 92 -12.00 9.23 -4.65
CA THR A 92 -10.75 9.87 -4.22
C THR A 92 -11.02 10.85 -3.08
N LEU A 93 -12.08 11.66 -3.16
CA LEU A 93 -12.51 12.52 -2.05
C LEU A 93 -12.88 11.70 -0.81
N VAL A 94 -13.62 10.61 -0.99
CA VAL A 94 -13.94 9.68 0.11
C VAL A 94 -12.66 9.14 0.76
N TRP A 95 -11.65 8.76 -0.01
CA TRP A 95 -10.38 8.30 0.54
C TRP A 95 -9.62 9.38 1.31
N ILE A 96 -9.66 10.65 0.89
CA ILE A 96 -9.11 11.75 1.68
C ILE A 96 -9.85 11.85 3.03
N ALA A 97 -11.18 11.81 3.03
CA ALA A 97 -11.95 11.84 4.29
C ALA A 97 -11.65 10.63 5.20
N VAL A 98 -11.54 9.43 4.63
CA VAL A 98 -11.13 8.21 5.36
C VAL A 98 -9.70 8.34 5.90
N HIS A 99 -8.78 8.93 5.14
CA HIS A 99 -7.42 9.20 5.58
C HIS A 99 -7.42 10.11 6.83
N CYS A 100 -8.14 11.24 6.78
CA CYS A 100 -8.27 12.14 7.93
C CYS A 100 -8.85 11.43 9.15
N ALA A 101 -9.95 10.68 8.96
CA ALA A 101 -10.61 9.96 10.04
C ALA A 101 -9.70 8.87 10.65
N LEU A 102 -9.00 8.09 9.81
CA LEU A 102 -8.05 7.08 10.26
C LEU A 102 -6.88 7.71 11.03
N GLN A 103 -6.38 8.85 10.56
CA GLN A 103 -5.31 9.60 11.21
C GLN A 103 -5.75 10.07 12.60
N GLU A 104 -6.85 10.80 12.68
CA GLU A 104 -7.33 11.43 13.93
C GLU A 104 -7.81 10.40 14.96
N TYR A 105 -8.66 9.45 14.53
CA TYR A 105 -9.37 8.58 15.46
C TYR A 105 -8.57 7.34 15.86
N ILE A 106 -7.60 6.91 15.06
CA ILE A 106 -6.83 5.69 15.31
C ILE A 106 -5.35 6.02 15.50
N LEU A 107 -4.69 6.53 14.46
CA LEU A 107 -3.22 6.63 14.44
C LEU A 107 -2.71 7.62 15.49
N ASP A 108 -3.27 8.83 15.57
CA ASP A 108 -2.88 9.85 16.54
C ASP A 108 -3.14 9.42 17.99
N LYS A 109 -4.20 8.64 18.23
CA LYS A 109 -4.47 8.08 19.57
C LYS A 109 -3.42 7.06 19.97
N VAL A 110 -3.04 6.18 19.04
CA VAL A 110 -1.99 5.17 19.27
C VAL A 110 -0.62 5.83 19.46
N GLN A 111 -0.29 6.83 18.64
CA GLN A 111 0.96 7.58 18.77
C GLN A 111 1.10 8.29 20.11
N ARG A 112 0.03 8.97 20.57
CA ARG A 112 0.01 9.64 21.88
C ARG A 112 0.23 8.65 23.01
N LYS A 113 -0.34 7.44 22.91
CA LYS A 113 -0.15 6.36 23.89
C LYS A 113 1.26 5.78 23.88
N LEU A 114 1.91 5.72 22.73
CA LEU A 114 3.24 5.13 22.55
C LEU A 114 4.40 6.13 22.76
N HIS A 115 4.11 7.42 22.93
CA HIS A 115 5.11 8.48 23.11
C HIS A 115 6.24 8.46 22.07
N LEU A 116 5.88 8.20 20.80
CA LEU A 116 6.86 8.07 19.71
C LEU A 116 7.57 9.40 19.43
N SER A 117 8.85 9.35 19.06
CA SER A 117 9.60 10.52 18.56
C SER A 117 9.05 11.01 17.22
N LYS A 118 9.26 12.29 16.88
CA LYS A 118 8.75 12.89 15.61
C LYS A 118 9.13 12.09 14.36
N SER A 119 10.37 11.60 14.28
CA SER A 119 10.83 10.79 13.15
C SER A 119 10.16 9.41 13.08
N ARG A 120 9.89 8.78 14.23
CA ARG A 120 9.16 7.51 14.31
C ARG A 120 7.67 7.70 14.03
N GLN A 121 7.08 8.82 14.45
CA GLN A 121 5.68 9.15 14.20
C GLN A 121 5.35 9.18 12.71
N VAL A 122 6.15 9.89 11.90
CA VAL A 122 5.94 9.96 10.44
C VAL A 122 5.96 8.56 9.81
N LYS A 123 6.98 7.76 10.12
CA LYS A 123 7.13 6.39 9.59
C LYS A 123 6.02 5.44 10.10
N PHE A 124 5.52 5.66 11.31
CA PHE A 124 4.40 4.93 11.89
C PHE A 124 3.09 5.28 11.19
N ASN A 125 2.79 6.56 10.97
CA ASN A 125 1.56 7.00 10.30
C ASN A 125 1.49 6.47 8.87
N GLU A 126 2.58 6.62 8.12
CA GLU A 126 2.70 6.07 6.77
C GLU A 126 2.43 4.56 6.77
N SER A 127 3.08 3.81 7.66
CA SER A 127 2.85 2.36 7.75
C SER A 127 1.43 2.02 8.23
N GLY A 128 0.81 2.88 9.04
CA GLY A 128 -0.55 2.72 9.53
C GLY A 128 -1.58 2.80 8.42
N HIS A 129 -1.49 3.83 7.59
CA HIS A 129 -2.34 4.00 6.41
C HIS A 129 -2.17 2.85 5.41
N PHE A 130 -0.92 2.49 5.10
CA PHE A 130 -0.67 1.37 4.18
C PHE A 130 -1.11 0.03 4.77
N ALA A 131 -0.95 -0.23 6.07
CA ALA A 131 -1.44 -1.46 6.70
C ALA A 131 -2.96 -1.55 6.62
N ALA A 132 -3.68 -0.48 6.97
CA ALA A 132 -5.14 -0.45 6.90
C ALA A 132 -5.64 -0.73 5.48
N PHE A 133 -5.06 -0.05 4.49
CA PHE A 133 -5.46 -0.21 3.09
C PHE A 133 -5.09 -1.58 2.50
N SER A 134 -3.89 -2.09 2.78
CA SER A 134 -3.45 -3.39 2.27
C SER A 134 -4.26 -4.55 2.88
N ILE A 135 -4.62 -4.48 4.17
CA ILE A 135 -5.51 -5.46 4.80
C ILE A 135 -6.91 -5.42 4.18
N TYR A 136 -7.47 -4.21 4.02
CA TYR A 136 -8.75 -4.02 3.36
C TYR A 136 -8.74 -4.62 1.94
N SER A 137 -7.74 -4.26 1.14
CA SER A 137 -7.61 -4.68 -0.25
C SER A 137 -7.37 -6.18 -0.38
N LEU A 138 -6.59 -6.77 0.53
CA LEU A 138 -6.37 -8.21 0.61
C LEU A 138 -7.67 -8.98 0.86
N ILE A 139 -8.48 -8.53 1.82
CA ILE A 139 -9.77 -9.18 2.14
C ILE A 139 -10.73 -9.03 0.97
N HIS A 140 -10.87 -7.82 0.41
CA HIS A 140 -11.77 -7.56 -0.71
C HIS A 140 -11.40 -8.40 -1.94
N ALA A 141 -10.11 -8.43 -2.32
CA ALA A 141 -9.65 -9.24 -3.43
C ALA A 141 -9.79 -10.75 -3.15
N GLY A 142 -9.53 -11.18 -1.91
CA GLY A 142 -9.68 -12.59 -1.51
C GLY A 142 -11.11 -13.10 -1.65
N ILE A 143 -12.11 -12.30 -1.29
CA ILE A 143 -13.53 -12.63 -1.49
C ILE A 143 -13.83 -12.80 -2.98
N ILE A 144 -13.41 -11.86 -3.83
CA ILE A 144 -13.63 -11.95 -5.28
C ILE A 144 -12.96 -13.20 -5.88
N LEU A 145 -11.70 -13.46 -5.52
CA LEU A 145 -10.95 -14.61 -6.01
C LEU A 145 -11.56 -15.94 -5.58
N HIS A 146 -12.13 -15.99 -4.38
CA HIS A 146 -12.87 -17.14 -3.88
C HIS A 146 -14.13 -17.39 -4.72
N ASP A 147 -14.93 -16.36 -4.97
CA ASP A 147 -16.16 -16.44 -5.79
C ASP A 147 -15.87 -16.86 -7.24
N LEU A 148 -14.77 -16.37 -7.81
CA LEU A 148 -14.30 -16.80 -9.13
C LEU A 148 -13.76 -18.23 -9.16
N ALA A 149 -13.54 -18.85 -7.98
CA ALA A 149 -12.94 -20.16 -7.78
C ALA A 149 -11.58 -20.35 -8.48
N ILE A 150 -10.77 -19.28 -8.57
CA ILE A 150 -9.45 -19.30 -9.20
C ILE A 150 -8.48 -20.27 -8.49
N HIS A 151 -8.69 -20.50 -7.20
CA HIS A 151 -7.92 -21.49 -6.42
C HIS A 151 -8.20 -22.95 -6.83
N LYS A 152 -9.34 -23.22 -7.49
CA LYS A 152 -9.69 -24.57 -8.00
C LYS A 152 -9.22 -24.79 -9.43
N ASP A 153 -9.23 -23.73 -10.24
CA ASP A 153 -8.82 -23.76 -11.63
C ASP A 153 -8.13 -22.44 -12.01
N LEU A 154 -6.80 -22.51 -12.18
CA LEU A 154 -5.97 -21.36 -12.48
C LEU A 154 -6.19 -20.83 -13.90
N THR A 155 -6.74 -21.64 -14.81
CA THR A 155 -7.00 -21.21 -16.19
C THR A 155 -8.08 -20.12 -16.26
N ARG A 156 -8.93 -20.02 -15.23
CA ARG A 156 -9.94 -18.96 -15.06
C ARG A 156 -9.37 -17.54 -15.05
N ILE A 157 -8.06 -17.39 -14.88
CA ILE A 157 -7.34 -16.12 -15.04
C ILE A 157 -7.45 -15.57 -16.46
N TRP A 158 -7.57 -16.42 -17.49
CA TRP A 158 -7.65 -16.00 -18.90
C TRP A 158 -8.78 -16.68 -19.70
N SER A 159 -9.33 -17.79 -19.22
CA SER A 159 -10.41 -18.50 -19.92
C SER A 159 -11.68 -17.63 -19.99
N GLY A 160 -12.36 -17.70 -21.14
CA GLY A 160 -13.53 -16.87 -21.44
C GLY A 160 -13.22 -15.37 -21.66
N TYR A 161 -11.95 -14.99 -21.81
CA TYR A 161 -11.59 -13.65 -22.28
C TYR A 161 -11.97 -13.48 -23.76
N PRO A 162 -12.59 -12.36 -24.18
CA PRO A 162 -12.87 -11.16 -23.40
C PRO A 162 -14.21 -11.16 -22.66
N GLU A 163 -15.17 -12.00 -23.05
CA GLU A 163 -16.58 -11.88 -22.65
C GLU A 163 -16.82 -11.97 -21.14
N LEU A 164 -16.27 -12.99 -20.48
CA LEU A 164 -16.40 -13.22 -19.03
C LEU A 164 -15.51 -12.31 -18.18
N HIS A 165 -14.69 -11.48 -18.83
CA HIS A 165 -13.76 -10.55 -18.19
C HIS A 165 -14.20 -9.10 -18.35
N ARG A 166 -14.98 -8.81 -19.40
CA ARG A 166 -15.63 -7.52 -19.60
C ARG A 166 -16.82 -7.32 -18.69
N HIS A 167 -17.53 -8.40 -18.33
CA HIS A 167 -18.65 -8.37 -17.41
C HIS A 167 -18.20 -8.93 -16.06
N PHE A 168 -18.33 -8.11 -15.01
CA PHE A 168 -17.99 -8.53 -13.65
C PHE A 168 -19.01 -8.01 -12.64
N PRO A 169 -19.13 -8.67 -11.48
CA PRO A 169 -20.03 -8.23 -10.42
C PRO A 169 -19.67 -6.84 -9.89
N ILE A 170 -20.65 -6.17 -9.28
CA ILE A 170 -20.49 -4.81 -8.72
C ILE A 170 -19.31 -4.70 -7.75
N TYR A 171 -19.08 -5.72 -6.92
CA TYR A 171 -18.01 -5.70 -5.93
C TYR A 171 -16.61 -5.79 -6.57
N THR A 172 -16.49 -6.47 -7.72
CA THR A 172 -15.25 -6.42 -8.53
C THR A 172 -15.03 -5.03 -9.12
N LYS A 173 -16.10 -4.38 -9.59
CA LYS A 173 -16.02 -2.99 -10.07
C LYS A 173 -15.55 -2.04 -8.99
N LEU A 174 -16.20 -2.09 -7.83
CA LEU A 174 -15.88 -1.26 -6.68
C LEU A 174 -14.45 -1.50 -6.17
N PHE A 175 -13.96 -2.74 -6.20
CA PHE A 175 -12.57 -3.04 -5.90
C PHE A 175 -11.63 -2.16 -6.75
N PHE A 176 -11.70 -2.23 -8.08
CA PHE A 176 -10.82 -1.44 -8.96
C PHE A 176 -10.99 0.07 -8.77
N ILE A 177 -12.23 0.55 -8.65
CA ILE A 177 -12.51 1.97 -8.39
C ILE A 177 -11.83 2.43 -7.10
N PHE A 178 -11.96 1.65 -6.02
CA PHE A 178 -11.34 2.00 -4.74
C PHE A 178 -9.83 1.90 -4.76
N GLN A 179 -9.25 0.92 -5.46
CA GLN A 179 -7.80 0.80 -5.63
C GLN A 179 -7.23 2.05 -6.32
N ILE A 180 -7.79 2.41 -7.48
CA ILE A 180 -7.31 3.57 -8.25
C ILE A 180 -7.51 4.86 -7.44
N SER A 181 -8.68 5.03 -6.82
CA SER A 181 -9.00 6.20 -6.00
C SER A 181 -8.08 6.34 -4.78
N TYR A 182 -7.70 5.22 -4.15
CA TYR A 182 -6.73 5.24 -3.07
C TYR A 182 -5.36 5.70 -3.58
N TRP A 183 -4.85 5.18 -4.69
CA TRP A 183 -3.55 5.66 -5.15
C TRP A 183 -3.58 7.12 -5.62
N LEU A 184 -4.72 7.58 -6.15
CA LEU A 184 -4.94 8.99 -6.48
C LEU A 184 -4.98 9.91 -5.25
N HIS A 185 -5.57 9.48 -4.13
CA HIS A 185 -5.67 10.33 -2.92
C HIS A 185 -4.31 10.68 -2.30
N GLN A 186 -3.26 9.89 -2.58
CA GLN A 186 -1.92 10.20 -2.08
C GLN A 186 -1.29 11.43 -2.71
N LEU A 187 -1.72 11.83 -3.92
CA LEU A 187 -1.20 13.01 -4.58
C LEU A 187 -1.58 14.32 -3.84
N PRO A 188 -2.86 14.61 -3.55
CA PRO A 188 -3.21 15.76 -2.73
C PRO A 188 -2.72 15.62 -1.28
N GLU A 189 -2.59 14.40 -0.75
CA GLU A 189 -2.07 14.19 0.60
C GLU A 189 -0.62 14.65 0.76
N PHE A 190 0.22 14.52 -0.27
CA PHE A 190 1.58 15.09 -0.26
C PHE A 190 1.59 16.60 -0.03
N TYR A 191 0.60 17.28 -0.60
CA TYR A 191 0.40 18.70 -0.41
C TYR A 191 -0.11 19.01 1.01
N PHE A 192 -1.12 18.28 1.51
CA PHE A 192 -1.66 18.48 2.85
C PHE A 192 -0.63 18.20 3.96
N GLN A 193 0.26 17.22 3.76
CA GLN A 193 1.33 16.88 4.69
C GLN A 193 2.58 17.75 4.53
N LYS A 194 2.63 18.63 3.53
CA LYS A 194 3.79 19.49 3.21
C LYS A 194 5.09 18.68 3.02
N LEU A 195 5.02 17.58 2.27
CA LEU A 195 6.21 16.78 2.00
C LEU A 195 7.26 17.58 1.20
N LYS A 196 8.53 17.31 1.47
CA LYS A 196 9.62 17.86 0.66
C LYS A 196 9.60 17.25 -0.73
N SER A 197 9.97 18.03 -1.74
CA SER A 197 9.98 17.57 -3.14
C SER A 197 10.78 16.28 -3.35
N GLU A 198 11.94 16.14 -2.69
CA GLU A 198 12.75 14.91 -2.74
C GLU A 198 11.99 13.68 -2.24
N GLU A 199 11.22 13.81 -1.17
CA GLU A 199 10.40 12.72 -0.63
C GLU A 199 9.22 12.40 -1.55
N ILE A 200 8.64 13.42 -2.20
CA ILE A 200 7.57 13.24 -3.20
C ILE A 200 8.08 12.42 -4.38
N PHE A 201 9.24 12.76 -4.95
CA PHE A 201 9.81 12.04 -6.11
C PHE A 201 10.03 10.55 -5.81
N ASN A 202 10.56 10.23 -4.63
CA ASN A 202 10.80 8.84 -4.21
C ASN A 202 9.51 8.03 -4.08
N ARG A 203 8.40 8.68 -3.73
CA ARG A 203 7.09 8.02 -3.54
C ARG A 203 6.27 7.96 -4.82
N LEU A 204 6.45 8.95 -5.70
CA LEU A 204 5.66 9.11 -6.92
C LEU A 204 5.80 7.92 -7.87
N GLY A 205 6.99 7.33 -7.97
CA GLY A 205 7.22 6.15 -8.81
C GLY A 205 6.28 4.98 -8.47
N TYR A 206 6.12 4.68 -7.18
CA TYR A 206 5.20 3.63 -6.72
C TYR A 206 3.75 3.98 -7.03
N ILE A 207 3.32 5.21 -6.76
CA ILE A 207 1.94 5.67 -7.03
C ILE A 207 1.61 5.54 -8.53
N ILE A 208 2.51 6.02 -9.40
CA ILE A 208 2.31 5.94 -10.85
C ILE A 208 2.19 4.48 -11.29
N ILE A 209 3.06 3.59 -10.79
CA ILE A 209 2.99 2.15 -11.11
C ILE A 209 1.64 1.57 -10.72
N PHE A 210 1.16 1.83 -9.49
CA PHE A 210 -0.12 1.28 -9.04
C PHE A 210 -1.31 1.85 -9.81
N ILE A 211 -1.36 3.16 -10.06
CA ILE A 211 -2.43 3.79 -10.84
C ILE A 211 -2.44 3.22 -12.26
N THR A 212 -1.30 3.28 -12.95
CA THR A 212 -1.21 2.87 -14.36
C THR A 212 -1.50 1.39 -14.55
N ALA A 213 -0.93 0.51 -13.72
CA ALA A 213 -1.18 -0.93 -13.79
C ALA A 213 -2.65 -1.26 -13.48
N THR A 214 -3.22 -0.68 -12.42
CA THR A 214 -4.62 -0.95 -12.03
C THR A 214 -5.61 -0.43 -13.06
N CYS A 215 -5.39 0.79 -13.59
CA CYS A 215 -6.17 1.33 -14.71
C CYS A 215 -6.05 0.44 -15.95
N PHE A 216 -4.86 -0.03 -16.28
CA PHE A 216 -4.65 -0.93 -17.41
C PHE A 216 -5.45 -2.23 -17.25
N PHE A 217 -5.31 -2.93 -16.11
CA PHE A 217 -6.06 -4.17 -15.88
C PHE A 217 -7.58 -3.96 -15.92
N TYR A 218 -8.06 -2.84 -15.40
CA TYR A 218 -9.47 -2.49 -15.36
C TYR A 218 -10.05 -2.13 -16.74
N PHE A 219 -9.43 -1.20 -17.46
CA PHE A 219 -9.97 -0.69 -18.72
C PHE A 219 -9.66 -1.61 -19.92
N ALA A 220 -8.56 -2.38 -19.88
CA ALA A 220 -8.23 -3.34 -20.94
C ALA A 220 -8.80 -4.75 -20.70
N ASN A 221 -9.72 -4.90 -19.74
CA ASN A 221 -10.41 -6.15 -19.38
C ASN A 221 -9.50 -7.30 -18.91
N PHE A 222 -8.26 -7.03 -18.49
CA PHE A 222 -7.40 -8.03 -17.85
C PHE A 222 -7.71 -8.15 -16.34
N VAL A 223 -8.99 -8.05 -15.97
CA VAL A 223 -9.45 -7.83 -14.58
C VAL A 223 -9.09 -8.98 -13.65
N ARG A 224 -9.22 -10.24 -14.09
CA ARG A 224 -8.95 -11.41 -13.22
C ARG A 224 -7.45 -11.55 -12.94
N LEU A 225 -6.62 -11.32 -13.95
CA LEU A 225 -5.16 -11.28 -13.79
C LEU A 225 -4.77 -10.13 -12.84
N GLY A 226 -5.22 -8.90 -13.12
CA GLY A 226 -4.92 -7.74 -12.29
C GLY A 226 -5.33 -7.92 -10.83
N LEU A 227 -6.53 -8.47 -10.60
CA LEU A 227 -7.04 -8.81 -9.27
C LEU A 227 -6.11 -9.77 -8.52
N LEU A 228 -5.67 -10.86 -9.17
CA LEU A 228 -4.78 -11.84 -8.55
C LEU A 228 -3.40 -11.25 -8.24
N LEU A 229 -2.84 -10.46 -9.15
CA LEU A 229 -1.54 -9.83 -8.93
C LEU A 229 -1.61 -8.80 -7.79
N LEU A 230 -2.68 -8.00 -7.73
CA LEU A 230 -2.91 -7.05 -6.64
C LEU A 230 -3.14 -7.77 -5.30
N PHE A 231 -3.86 -8.89 -5.28
CA PHE A 231 -4.03 -9.71 -4.07
C PHE A 231 -2.69 -10.17 -3.50
N LEU A 232 -1.81 -10.71 -4.35
CA LEU A 232 -0.48 -11.18 -3.94
C LEU A 232 0.39 -10.03 -3.42
N GLU A 233 0.32 -8.87 -4.07
CA GLU A 233 1.04 -7.67 -3.67
C GLU A 233 0.56 -7.17 -2.30
N TYR A 234 -0.75 -7.00 -2.12
CA TYR A 234 -1.32 -6.53 -0.87
C TYR A 234 -1.13 -7.54 0.27
N PHE A 235 -1.03 -8.83 -0.01
CA PHE A 235 -0.67 -9.81 1.01
C PHE A 235 0.74 -9.55 1.57
N SER A 236 1.71 -9.32 0.68
CA SER A 236 3.07 -8.97 1.07
C SER A 236 3.13 -7.64 1.82
N GLN A 237 2.43 -6.61 1.34
CA GLN A 237 2.39 -5.29 1.95
C GLN A 237 1.71 -5.30 3.34
N ALA A 238 0.60 -6.01 3.50
CA ALA A 238 -0.12 -6.10 4.77
C ALA A 238 0.80 -6.67 5.86
N LEU A 239 1.54 -7.73 5.54
CA LEU A 239 2.48 -8.32 6.48
C LEU A 239 3.66 -7.39 6.77
N PHE A 240 4.19 -6.71 5.75
CA PHE A 240 5.28 -5.74 5.93
C PHE A 240 4.90 -4.58 6.84
N HIS A 241 3.81 -3.90 6.53
CA HIS A 241 3.40 -2.69 7.24
C HIS A 241 2.90 -3.01 8.64
N THR A 242 2.23 -4.15 8.84
CA THR A 242 1.87 -4.63 10.19
C THR A 242 3.13 -4.92 11.02
N SER A 243 4.15 -5.54 10.42
CA SER A 243 5.44 -5.79 11.09
C SER A 243 6.17 -4.49 11.46
N ARG A 244 6.11 -3.47 10.59
CA ARG A 244 6.63 -2.11 10.86
C ARG A 244 5.86 -1.39 11.96
N LEU A 245 4.55 -1.55 12.04
CA LEU A 245 3.77 -0.98 13.15
C LEU A 245 4.19 -1.57 14.49
N LEU A 246 4.41 -2.90 14.56
CA LEU A 246 4.93 -3.55 15.77
C LEU A 246 6.34 -3.04 16.12
N TYR A 247 7.20 -2.85 15.12
CA TYR A 247 8.55 -2.31 15.29
C TYR A 247 8.52 -0.93 15.95
N PHE A 248 7.79 0.00 15.35
CA PHE A 248 7.72 1.37 15.83
C PHE A 248 6.99 1.48 17.17
N SER A 249 6.12 0.53 17.50
CA SER A 249 5.46 0.45 18.82
C SER A 249 6.40 0.01 19.97
N GLY A 250 7.70 -0.16 19.71
CA GLY A 250 8.68 -0.59 20.72
C GLY A 250 8.60 -2.09 21.05
N LYS A 251 7.75 -2.86 20.36
CA LYS A 251 7.62 -4.31 20.54
C LYS A 251 8.67 -5.04 19.71
N ILE A 252 9.94 -4.89 20.09
CA ILE A 252 11.10 -5.39 19.32
C ILE A 252 11.02 -6.91 19.09
N GLN A 253 10.72 -7.70 20.12
CA GLN A 253 10.67 -9.16 20.01
C GLN A 253 9.51 -9.64 19.11
N PRO A 254 8.25 -9.18 19.29
CA PRO A 254 7.17 -9.46 18.34
C PRO A 254 7.46 -8.98 16.92
N SER A 255 8.08 -7.82 16.76
CA SER A 255 8.41 -7.26 15.44
C SER A 255 9.44 -8.10 14.69
N SER A 256 10.52 -8.55 15.36
CA SER A 256 11.51 -9.44 14.77
C SER A 256 10.88 -10.74 14.29
N THR A 257 9.96 -11.31 15.09
CA THR A 257 9.20 -12.50 14.71
C THR A 257 8.26 -12.23 13.52
N ALA A 258 7.64 -11.05 13.43
CA ALA A 258 6.74 -10.67 12.35
C ALA A 258 7.47 -10.38 11.01
N PHE A 259 8.70 -9.87 11.05
CA PHE A 259 9.49 -9.66 9.83
C PHE A 259 10.04 -10.93 9.21
N LYS A 260 10.24 -12.01 10.00
CA LYS A 260 10.68 -13.30 9.47
C LYS A 260 9.78 -13.85 8.36
N PRO A 261 8.46 -14.04 8.56
CA PRO A 261 7.59 -14.55 7.50
C PRO A 261 7.55 -13.59 6.31
N TRP A 262 7.64 -12.27 6.51
CA TRP A 262 7.71 -11.33 5.39
C TRP A 262 8.95 -11.52 4.51
N ASN A 263 10.13 -11.74 5.09
CA ASN A 263 11.37 -11.97 4.33
C ASN A 263 11.29 -13.20 3.42
N PHE A 264 10.46 -14.19 3.77
CA PHE A 264 10.19 -15.36 2.92
C PHE A 264 9.04 -15.10 1.94
N LEU A 265 7.96 -14.48 2.42
CA LEU A 265 6.78 -14.22 1.61
C LEU A 265 7.07 -13.25 0.47
N PHE A 266 7.87 -12.21 0.71
CA PHE A 266 8.21 -11.21 -0.31
C PHE A 266 8.80 -11.84 -1.59
N PRO A 267 9.92 -12.59 -1.57
CA PRO A 267 10.46 -13.19 -2.79
C PRO A 267 9.51 -14.22 -3.42
N ILE A 268 8.74 -14.95 -2.61
CA ILE A 268 7.72 -15.89 -3.10
C ILE A 268 6.63 -15.16 -3.88
N THR A 269 6.11 -14.04 -3.34
CA THR A 269 5.13 -13.18 -4.03
C THR A 269 5.66 -12.68 -5.37
N ARG A 270 6.93 -12.26 -5.43
CA ARG A 270 7.57 -11.78 -6.67
C ARG A 270 7.66 -12.89 -7.71
N LEU A 271 8.14 -14.07 -7.30
CA LEU A 271 8.24 -15.23 -8.19
C LEU A 271 6.86 -15.70 -8.66
N ALA A 272 5.88 -15.80 -7.76
CA ALA A 272 4.51 -16.16 -8.11
C ALA A 272 3.91 -15.17 -9.11
N THR A 273 4.11 -13.87 -8.91
CA THR A 273 3.65 -12.83 -9.85
C THR A 273 4.29 -12.99 -11.24
N ILE A 274 5.60 -13.23 -11.30
CA ILE A 274 6.31 -13.48 -12.57
C ILE A 274 5.74 -14.71 -13.27
N VAL A 275 5.62 -15.83 -12.57
CA VAL A 275 5.10 -17.10 -13.13
C VAL A 275 3.67 -16.92 -13.62
N LEU A 276 2.80 -16.30 -12.83
CA LEU A 276 1.41 -16.05 -13.20
C LEU A 276 1.31 -15.12 -14.40
N ALA A 277 2.12 -14.07 -14.47
CA ALA A 277 2.16 -13.17 -15.62
C ALA A 277 2.61 -13.91 -16.89
N VAL A 278 3.65 -14.75 -16.82
CA VAL A 278 4.11 -15.55 -17.97
C VAL A 278 3.04 -16.55 -18.39
N VAL A 279 2.50 -17.34 -17.46
CA VAL A 279 1.47 -18.35 -17.79
C VAL A 279 0.23 -17.70 -18.39
N SER A 280 -0.26 -16.61 -17.79
CA SER A 280 -1.47 -15.92 -18.28
C SER A 280 -1.22 -15.14 -19.57
N LEU A 281 -0.19 -14.31 -19.67
CA LEU A 281 0.01 -13.42 -20.82
C LEU A 281 0.77 -14.10 -21.97
N TRP A 282 1.73 -14.98 -21.70
CA TRP A 282 2.47 -15.63 -22.79
C TRP A 282 1.69 -16.79 -23.41
N TYR A 283 1.01 -17.60 -22.58
CA TYR A 283 0.31 -18.80 -23.02
C TYR A 283 -1.21 -18.64 -23.04
N GLY A 284 -1.81 -18.18 -21.93
CA GLY A 284 -3.26 -18.14 -21.77
C GLY A 284 -3.97 -17.17 -22.70
N HIS A 285 -3.75 -15.88 -22.52
CA HIS A 285 -4.31 -14.82 -23.34
C HIS A 285 -3.87 -14.91 -24.81
N ARG A 286 -2.76 -15.59 -25.12
CA ARG A 286 -2.36 -15.80 -26.52
C ARG A 286 -3.43 -16.52 -27.36
N GLN A 287 -4.28 -17.31 -26.73
CA GLN A 287 -5.37 -18.04 -27.39
C GLN A 287 -6.45 -17.12 -27.98
N ASN A 288 -6.59 -15.90 -27.45
CA ASN A 288 -7.60 -14.91 -27.87
C ASN A 288 -6.95 -13.64 -28.44
N GLU A 289 -5.78 -13.79 -29.08
CA GLU A 289 -5.06 -12.68 -29.70
C GLU A 289 -5.82 -12.16 -30.93
N VAL A 290 -5.94 -10.84 -31.03
CA VAL A 290 -6.49 -10.15 -32.21
C VAL A 290 -5.45 -9.21 -32.82
N ALA A 291 -5.51 -8.98 -34.13
CA ALA A 291 -4.56 -8.11 -34.82
C ALA A 291 -4.65 -6.65 -34.36
N PHE A 292 -5.87 -6.17 -34.07
CA PHE A 292 -6.15 -4.82 -33.62
C PHE A 292 -7.10 -4.83 -32.43
N VAL A 293 -7.07 -3.76 -31.62
CA VAL A 293 -7.98 -3.59 -30.49
C VAL A 293 -9.42 -3.53 -31.00
N ASP A 294 -10.26 -4.41 -30.48
CA ASP A 294 -11.69 -4.45 -30.79
C ASP A 294 -12.50 -3.94 -29.59
N LEU A 295 -12.91 -2.67 -29.68
CA LEU A 295 -13.73 -2.01 -28.66
C LEU A 295 -15.16 -2.60 -28.58
N ALA A 296 -15.66 -3.15 -29.69
CA ALA A 296 -17.01 -3.67 -29.77
C ALA A 296 -17.12 -4.98 -28.98
N SER A 297 -16.19 -5.92 -29.14
CA SER A 297 -16.10 -7.11 -28.29
C SER A 297 -15.46 -6.84 -26.92
N GLY A 298 -14.67 -5.78 -26.81
CA GLY A 298 -13.87 -5.48 -25.61
C GLY A 298 -12.60 -6.32 -25.54
N ASN A 299 -12.13 -6.82 -26.70
CA ASN A 299 -10.86 -7.51 -26.83
C ASN A 299 -9.73 -6.49 -27.05
N PHE A 300 -8.96 -6.25 -25.99
CA PHE A 300 -7.77 -5.39 -26.03
C PHE A 300 -6.47 -6.19 -26.25
N ASN A 301 -6.56 -7.50 -26.39
CA ASN A 301 -5.43 -8.41 -26.39
C ASN A 301 -4.80 -8.51 -27.79
N THR A 302 -4.09 -7.47 -28.17
CA THR A 302 -3.16 -7.49 -29.31
C THR A 302 -1.80 -8.05 -28.86
N GLN A 303 -1.00 -8.55 -29.80
CA GLN A 303 0.37 -8.99 -29.50
C GLN A 303 1.18 -7.86 -28.81
N LEU A 304 1.05 -6.63 -29.31
CA LEU A 304 1.76 -5.47 -28.74
C LEU A 304 1.36 -5.24 -27.28
N ILE A 305 0.06 -5.17 -26.99
CA ILE A 305 -0.45 -4.92 -25.63
C ILE A 305 -0.02 -6.05 -24.69
N ARG A 306 -0.15 -7.30 -25.13
CA ARG A 306 0.15 -8.48 -24.30
C ARG A 306 1.63 -8.64 -23.97
N ILE A 307 2.52 -8.40 -24.95
CA ILE A 307 3.96 -8.52 -24.73
C ILE A 307 4.48 -7.35 -23.91
N ASN A 308 3.99 -6.13 -24.15
CA ASN A 308 4.37 -4.97 -23.33
C ASN A 308 3.86 -5.08 -21.90
N SER A 309 2.63 -5.56 -21.68
CA SER A 309 2.10 -5.77 -20.33
C SER A 309 2.90 -6.82 -19.58
N LEU A 310 3.29 -7.92 -20.23
CA LEU A 310 4.20 -8.91 -19.66
C LEU A 310 5.55 -8.28 -19.29
N LEU A 311 6.18 -7.56 -20.22
CA LEU A 311 7.48 -6.92 -19.99
C LEU A 311 7.42 -5.95 -18.81
N VAL A 312 6.40 -5.09 -18.75
CA VAL A 312 6.20 -4.12 -17.66
C VAL A 312 6.05 -4.83 -16.32
N VAL A 313 5.23 -5.88 -16.24
CA VAL A 313 5.07 -6.66 -15.00
C VAL A 313 6.41 -7.26 -14.57
N LEU A 314 7.16 -7.87 -15.50
CA LEU A 314 8.47 -8.45 -15.21
C LEU A 314 9.47 -7.41 -14.71
N LEU A 315 9.56 -6.26 -15.37
CA LEU A 315 10.46 -5.17 -14.98
C LEU A 315 10.12 -4.64 -13.57
N ILE A 316 8.83 -4.47 -13.26
CA ILE A 316 8.38 -4.05 -11.93
C ILE A 316 8.78 -5.09 -10.87
N GLN A 317 8.56 -6.38 -11.12
CA GLN A 317 8.94 -7.43 -10.16
C GLN A 317 10.46 -7.51 -9.96
N LEU A 318 11.24 -7.40 -11.05
CA LEU A 318 12.70 -7.40 -11.00
C LEU A 318 13.24 -6.17 -10.26
N TRP A 319 12.68 -4.99 -10.49
CA TRP A 319 13.05 -3.78 -9.78
C TRP A 319 12.78 -3.90 -8.26
N MET A 320 11.63 -4.45 -7.86
CA MET A 320 11.34 -4.70 -6.45
C MET A 320 12.27 -5.74 -5.82
N LEU A 321 12.60 -6.82 -6.54
CA LEU A 321 13.57 -7.83 -6.09
C LEU A 321 14.98 -7.27 -5.97
N PHE A 322 15.37 -6.38 -6.89
CA PHE A 322 16.65 -5.70 -6.85
C PHE A 322 16.76 -4.80 -5.62
N ASN A 323 15.73 -4.00 -5.32
CA ASN A 323 15.69 -3.17 -4.12
C ASN A 323 15.76 -4.00 -2.83
N PHE A 324 15.01 -5.10 -2.77
CA PHE A 324 15.02 -6.02 -1.63
C PHE A 324 16.40 -6.67 -1.44
N SER A 325 17.00 -7.18 -2.51
CA SER A 325 18.34 -7.79 -2.49
C SER A 325 19.39 -6.79 -2.03
N THR A 326 19.37 -5.57 -2.57
CA THR A 326 20.30 -4.50 -2.21
C THR A 326 20.21 -4.16 -0.73
N PHE A 327 18.99 -4.05 -0.18
CA PHE A 327 18.76 -3.83 1.23
C PHE A 327 19.34 -4.95 2.11
N HIS A 328 19.08 -6.23 1.77
CA HIS A 328 19.60 -7.36 2.54
C HIS A 328 21.12 -7.51 2.45
N ILE A 329 21.71 -7.22 1.29
CA ILE A 329 23.17 -7.23 1.08
C ILE A 329 23.82 -6.11 1.89
N ALA A 330 23.24 -4.91 1.94
CA ALA A 330 23.73 -3.82 2.80
C ALA A 330 23.74 -4.25 4.27
N ARG A 331 22.61 -4.76 4.77
CA ARG A 331 22.48 -5.22 6.16
C ARG A 331 23.35 -6.41 6.51
N TRP A 332 23.66 -7.27 5.55
CA TRP A 332 24.63 -8.36 5.75
C TRP A 332 26.05 -7.81 5.87
N ARG A 333 26.45 -6.87 5.00
CA ARG A 333 27.76 -6.19 5.06
C ARG A 333 27.95 -5.45 6.38
N GLU A 334 26.94 -4.75 6.89
CA GLU A 334 26.98 -4.09 8.20
C GLU A 334 27.24 -5.08 9.34
N ARG A 335 26.48 -6.18 9.39
CA ARG A 335 26.69 -7.22 10.41
C ARG A 335 28.08 -7.85 10.34
N CYS A 336 28.61 -8.07 9.14
CA CYS A 336 29.99 -8.55 8.98
C CYS A 336 31.02 -7.53 9.49
N ARG A 337 30.80 -6.23 9.26
CA ARG A 337 31.67 -5.15 9.77
C ARG A 337 31.62 -5.06 11.30
N GLU A 338 30.44 -5.15 11.89
CA GLU A 338 30.26 -5.19 13.35
C GLU A 338 30.96 -6.39 13.97
N GLN A 339 30.78 -7.59 13.40
CA GLN A 339 31.45 -8.80 13.85
C GLN A 339 32.98 -8.69 13.73
N ALA A 340 33.49 -8.13 12.63
CA ALA A 340 34.92 -7.90 12.43
C ALA A 340 35.48 -6.88 13.43
N ALA A 341 34.76 -5.79 13.72
CA ALA A 341 35.14 -4.79 14.72
C ALA A 341 35.14 -5.38 16.14
N HIS A 342 34.14 -6.20 16.48
CA HIS A 342 34.10 -6.94 17.74
C HIS A 342 35.27 -7.93 17.86
N ALA A 343 35.62 -8.65 16.81
CA ALA A 343 36.76 -9.55 16.79
C ALA A 343 38.11 -8.80 16.94
N ALA A 344 38.26 -7.64 16.27
CA ALA A 344 39.45 -6.80 16.39
C ALA A 344 39.62 -6.17 17.78
N SER A 345 38.52 -5.73 18.41
CA SER A 345 38.52 -5.17 19.78
C SER A 345 38.69 -6.24 20.88
N GLY A 346 38.24 -7.48 20.64
CA GLY A 346 38.41 -8.62 21.55
C GLY A 346 39.80 -9.29 21.50
N GLY A 347 40.60 -9.01 20.47
CA GLY A 347 41.93 -9.59 20.26
C GLY A 347 43.06 -9.01 21.13
N GLY A 348 42.81 -7.93 21.89
CA GLY A 348 43.81 -7.22 22.68
C GLY A 348 44.21 -7.86 24.03
N LYS A 349 43.61 -8.98 24.43
CA LYS A 349 43.79 -9.57 25.77
C LYS A 349 44.42 -10.97 25.74
N ARG A 350 45.52 -11.13 25.01
CA ARG A 350 46.40 -12.32 25.12
C ARG A 350 47.86 -11.93 24.96
N ARG A 351 48.41 -11.28 25.99
CA ARG A 351 49.86 -11.20 26.24
C ARG A 351 50.11 -10.87 27.71
N GLY A 352 50.67 -11.83 28.45
CA GLY A 352 51.29 -11.61 29.78
C GLY A 352 51.04 -12.69 30.84
N GLY A 353 52.08 -13.50 31.11
CA GLY A 353 52.32 -14.25 32.37
C GLY A 353 51.43 -15.48 32.61
N GLY A 354 51.91 -16.71 32.84
CA GLY A 354 53.11 -17.12 33.57
C GLY A 354 52.85 -17.12 35.08
N GLY A 355 52.48 -18.27 35.68
CA GLY A 355 52.45 -18.41 37.14
C GLY A 355 51.40 -19.39 37.71
N PHE A 356 51.89 -20.46 38.31
CA PHE A 356 51.22 -21.43 39.19
C PHE A 356 50.35 -20.81 40.30
N GLY A 357 49.31 -21.52 40.77
CA GLY A 357 48.69 -21.26 42.08
C GLY A 357 47.27 -21.79 42.24
N ALA A 358 47.02 -22.48 43.35
CA ALA A 358 45.87 -23.37 43.59
C ALA A 358 44.60 -22.69 44.16
N LYS A 359 43.48 -23.43 44.07
CA LYS A 359 42.25 -23.45 44.92
C LYS A 359 41.65 -22.11 45.39
N THR A 360 40.33 -21.92 45.24
CA THR A 360 39.31 -22.15 46.30
C THR A 360 37.91 -21.68 45.85
N LYS A 361 36.91 -22.44 46.31
CA LYS A 361 35.45 -22.29 46.26
C LYS A 361 34.96 -20.99 46.95
N ARG A 362 33.99 -20.24 46.37
CA ARG A 362 32.85 -19.66 47.14
C ARG A 362 31.74 -19.06 46.28
N LYS A 363 30.52 -19.24 46.79
CA LYS A 363 29.19 -18.79 46.34
C LYS A 363 29.01 -17.25 46.37
N GLY A 364 28.11 -16.77 45.50
CA GLY A 364 27.06 -15.82 45.88
C GLY A 364 27.10 -14.43 45.23
N GLY A 365 25.96 -13.98 44.69
CA GLY A 365 25.60 -12.56 44.62
C GLY A 365 25.49 -11.92 43.23
N THR A 366 24.24 -11.83 42.73
CA THR A 366 23.59 -10.66 42.12
C THR A 366 24.44 -9.50 41.54
N ALA A 367 24.21 -9.19 40.26
CA ALA A 367 24.12 -7.84 39.66
C ALA A 367 23.65 -8.00 38.19
N ALA A 368 22.51 -7.46 37.77
CA ALA A 368 22.33 -6.09 37.29
C ALA A 368 23.27 -5.72 36.14
N GLY A 369 22.71 -5.49 34.95
CA GLY A 369 23.47 -5.08 33.76
C GLY A 369 22.55 -4.74 32.60
N GLY A 370 21.85 -3.61 32.72
CA GLY A 370 21.12 -3.00 31.61
C GLY A 370 22.09 -2.56 30.51
N GLY A 371 21.94 -3.14 29.32
CA GLY A 371 22.59 -2.66 28.11
C GLY A 371 21.61 -1.81 27.31
N GLY A 372 21.71 -0.49 27.46
CA GLY A 372 21.00 0.47 26.63
C GLY A 372 21.45 0.34 25.17
N MET A 373 20.50 0.06 24.29
CA MET A 373 20.72 0.03 22.85
C MET A 373 20.60 1.46 22.33
N THR A 374 21.72 2.03 21.92
CA THR A 374 21.86 3.34 21.30
C THR A 374 21.04 3.41 20.02
N GLU A 375 20.11 4.36 19.97
CA GLU A 375 19.58 4.90 18.72
C GLU A 375 20.71 5.63 18.00
N GLU A 376 21.10 5.15 16.81
CA GLU A 376 21.69 6.04 15.82
C GLU A 376 21.07 5.82 14.44
N LYS A 377 20.61 6.96 13.92
CA LYS A 377 20.32 7.41 12.56
C LYS A 377 20.50 6.38 11.45
N ASP A 378 19.49 6.31 10.59
CA ASP A 378 19.78 6.29 9.15
C ASP A 378 18.70 6.98 8.33
N LYS A 379 19.23 7.63 7.28
CA LYS A 379 18.60 8.43 6.24
C LYS A 379 17.72 7.60 5.33
#